data_AF-A0A1V8SJA2-F1
#
_entry.id   AF-A0A1V8SJA2-F1
#
_cell.length_a   1.000
_cell.length_b   1.000
_cell.length_c   1.000
_cell.angle_alpha   90.00
_cell.angle_beta   90.00
_cell.angle_gamma   90.00
#
_symmetry.space_group_name_H-M   'P 1'
#
loop_
_entity.id
_entity.type
_entity.pdbx_description
1 polymer ?
#
loop_
_entity_poly.entity_id
_entity_poly.type
_entity_poly.pdbx_seq_one_letter_code
_entity_poly.pdbx_strand_id
1 'polypeptide(L)'
;MLSRTAISTATATLRPRRNPYLSPRFAALQKSFISTETRTAIDKAVASAPVVLFMKGTPETPQCGFSRAAIQILGLQGVNPQKFTAFNVLEDEELRAGIKEYSDWPTVPQLYVGKEFVGGTDIMMSMH
;
A
#
# COMPACT_ATOMS: atom_id res chain seq x y z
N MET A 1 -66.18 17.48 -25.30
CA MET A 1 -65.26 17.53 -26.43
C MET A 1 -63.85 17.22 -25.93
N LEU A 2 -63.29 16.08 -26.38
CA LEU A 2 -61.86 15.74 -26.51
C LEU A 2 -61.03 15.70 -25.21
N SER A 3 -60.88 14.56 -24.53
CA SER A 3 -60.00 13.41 -24.85
C SER A 3 -58.61 13.81 -25.35
N ARG A 4 -57.57 13.63 -24.51
CA ARG A 4 -56.19 13.34 -24.94
C ARG A 4 -55.40 12.55 -23.88
N THR A 5 -55.22 11.28 -24.19
CA THR A 5 -54.16 10.36 -23.76
C THR A 5 -52.77 10.87 -24.19
N ALA A 6 -51.71 10.64 -23.40
CA ALA A 6 -50.34 10.37 -23.89
C ALA A 6 -49.43 9.98 -22.71
N ILE A 7 -49.11 8.69 -22.54
CA ILE A 7 -47.93 7.95 -23.05
C ILE A 7 -46.73 8.04 -22.09
N SER A 8 -46.52 6.92 -21.41
CA SER A 8 -45.35 6.54 -20.62
C SER A 8 -44.13 6.37 -21.53
N THR A 9 -43.03 7.07 -21.22
CA THR A 9 -41.72 6.85 -21.83
C THR A 9 -40.80 6.21 -20.80
N ALA A 10 -40.74 4.87 -20.81
CA ALA A 10 -39.74 4.11 -20.08
C ALA A 10 -38.38 4.23 -20.79
N THR A 11 -37.44 4.97 -20.19
CA THR A 11 -36.04 4.99 -20.59
C THR A 11 -35.34 3.72 -20.10
N ALA A 12 -35.23 2.74 -20.99
CA ALA A 12 -34.44 1.53 -20.75
C ALA A 12 -32.94 1.86 -20.74
N THR A 13 -32.33 1.93 -19.55
CA THR A 13 -30.86 1.97 -19.42
C THR A 13 -30.29 0.60 -19.78
N LEU A 14 -29.62 0.51 -20.92
CA LEU A 14 -28.87 -0.69 -21.33
C LEU A 14 -27.76 -0.95 -20.29
N ARG A 15 -27.88 -2.04 -19.52
CA ARG A 15 -26.78 -2.54 -18.68
C ARG A 15 -25.65 -3.05 -19.59
N PRO A 16 -24.38 -2.72 -19.33
CA PRO A 16 -23.28 -3.33 -20.05
C PRO A 16 -23.28 -4.85 -19.79
N ARG A 17 -23.27 -5.64 -20.87
CA ARG A 17 -23.12 -7.10 -20.82
C ARG A 17 -21.77 -7.43 -20.18
N ARG A 18 -21.77 -8.02 -18.98
CA ARG A 18 -20.58 -8.68 -18.41
C ARG A 18 -20.16 -9.81 -19.34
N ASN A 19 -18.96 -9.71 -19.91
CA ASN A 19 -18.35 -10.80 -20.68
C ASN A 19 -17.87 -11.89 -19.70
N PRO A 20 -18.45 -13.10 -19.70
CA PRO A 20 -18.11 -14.16 -18.73
C PRO A 20 -16.73 -14.79 -18.97
N TYR A 21 -16.07 -14.48 -20.10
CA TYR A 21 -14.76 -15.04 -20.47
C TYR A 21 -13.57 -14.26 -19.89
N LEU A 22 -13.78 -13.07 -19.32
CA LEU A 22 -12.75 -12.36 -18.55
C LEU A 22 -12.80 -12.83 -17.10
N SER A 23 -12.46 -14.11 -16.91
CA SER A 23 -12.28 -14.68 -15.58
C SER A 23 -10.98 -14.14 -14.98
N PRO A 24 -10.95 -13.62 -13.74
CA PRO A 24 -9.72 -13.19 -13.07
C PRO A 24 -8.88 -14.39 -12.61
N ARG A 25 -9.21 -15.61 -13.05
CA ARG A 25 -8.55 -16.85 -12.63
C ARG A 25 -7.04 -16.88 -12.90
N PHE A 26 -6.54 -16.06 -13.83
CA PHE A 26 -5.12 -15.94 -14.09
C PHE A 26 -4.41 -14.81 -13.33
N ALA A 27 -5.13 -13.98 -12.56
CA ALA A 27 -4.49 -12.95 -11.73
C ALA A 27 -3.87 -13.52 -10.44
N ALA A 28 -4.22 -14.75 -10.06
CA ALA A 28 -3.83 -15.37 -8.78
C ALA A 28 -2.44 -16.04 -8.78
N LEU A 29 -1.73 -16.06 -9.93
CA LEU A 29 -0.47 -16.82 -10.09
C LEU A 29 0.75 -15.94 -10.35
N GLN A 30 0.67 -14.65 -10.06
CA GLN A 30 1.83 -13.77 -10.06
C GLN A 30 2.30 -13.54 -8.62
N LYS A 31 2.47 -14.62 -7.85
CA LYS A 31 3.37 -14.60 -6.70
C LYS A 31 4.77 -14.62 -7.31
N SER A 32 5.26 -13.43 -7.69
CA SER A 32 6.67 -13.22 -7.97
C SER A 32 7.45 -13.79 -6.79
N PHE A 33 8.54 -14.49 -7.07
CA PHE A 33 9.49 -14.87 -6.04
C PHE A 33 10.53 -13.76 -5.99
N ILE A 34 10.65 -13.09 -4.84
CA ILE A 34 11.68 -12.09 -4.59
C ILE A 34 13.07 -12.71 -4.78
N SER A 35 13.97 -11.97 -5.42
CA SER A 35 15.35 -12.42 -5.61
C SER A 35 16.05 -12.59 -4.24
N THR A 36 16.99 -13.54 -4.15
CA THR A 36 17.78 -13.75 -2.92
C THR A 36 18.57 -12.48 -2.55
N GLU A 37 19.01 -11.74 -3.55
CA GLU A 37 19.73 -10.47 -3.39
C GLU A 37 18.84 -9.41 -2.73
N THR A 38 17.62 -9.21 -3.24
CA THR A 38 16.67 -8.24 -2.69
C THR A 38 16.18 -8.65 -1.31
N ARG A 39 15.96 -9.94 -1.07
CA ARG A 39 15.66 -10.43 0.28
C ARG A 39 16.78 -10.07 1.26
N THR A 40 18.04 -10.30 0.88
CA THR A 40 19.21 -9.96 1.69
C THR A 40 19.33 -8.44 1.90
N ALA A 41 19.01 -7.63 0.88
CA ALA A 41 19.00 -6.18 1.00
C ALA A 41 17.94 -5.69 2.00
N ILE A 42 16.73 -6.25 1.94
CA ILE A 42 15.65 -5.95 2.89
C ILE A 42 16.04 -6.40 4.31
N ASP A 43 16.62 -7.59 4.49
CA ASP A 43 17.10 -8.08 5.79
C ASP A 43 18.12 -7.12 6.42
N LYS A 44 19.03 -6.58 5.61
CA LYS A 44 20.00 -5.56 6.05
C LYS A 44 19.29 -4.24 6.38
N ALA A 45 18.33 -3.82 5.55
CA ALA A 45 17.58 -2.59 5.76
C ALA A 45 16.78 -2.62 7.07
N VAL A 46 16.04 -3.69 7.36
CA VAL A 46 15.28 -3.82 8.63
C VAL A 46 16.19 -3.97 9.85
N ALA A 47 17.43 -4.41 9.66
CA ALA A 47 18.44 -4.49 10.72
C ALA A 47 19.23 -3.19 10.94
N SER A 48 19.09 -2.19 10.05
CA SER A 48 19.89 -0.95 10.07
C SER A 48 19.61 -0.05 11.28
N ALA A 49 18.37 -0.07 11.76
CA ALA A 49 17.93 0.73 12.90
C ALA A 49 16.86 0.00 13.72
N PRO A 50 16.65 0.37 14.99
CA PRO A 50 15.57 -0.19 15.80
C PRO A 50 14.17 0.06 15.22
N VAL A 51 13.95 1.21 14.58
CA VAL A 51 12.70 1.57 13.93
C VAL A 51 12.97 1.86 12.47
N VAL A 52 12.36 1.09 11.57
CA VAL A 52 12.55 1.22 10.12
C VAL A 52 11.20 1.40 9.44
N LEU A 53 11.11 2.37 8.54
CA LEU A 53 9.89 2.65 7.76
C LEU A 53 10.18 2.62 6.26
N PHE A 54 9.54 1.71 5.54
CA PHE A 54 9.49 1.77 4.08
C PHE A 54 8.34 2.69 3.69
N MET A 55 8.62 3.76 2.96
CA MET A 55 7.63 4.80 2.63
C MET A 55 7.80 5.35 1.22
N LYS A 56 6.81 6.12 0.76
CA LYS A 56 6.85 6.83 -0.52
C LYS A 56 7.36 8.26 -0.29
N GLY A 57 8.53 8.58 -0.81
CA GLY A 57 9.27 9.82 -0.51
C GLY A 57 10.16 9.66 0.73
N THR A 58 10.58 10.78 1.31
CA THR A 58 11.40 10.82 2.52
C THR A 58 10.59 11.40 3.71
N PRO A 59 11.09 11.29 4.96
CA PRO A 59 10.43 11.92 6.10
C PRO A 59 10.22 13.43 5.94
N GLU A 60 11.17 14.12 5.31
CA GLU A 60 11.13 15.56 5.04
C GLU A 60 10.19 15.88 3.87
N THR A 61 10.13 14.99 2.88
CA THR A 61 9.35 15.17 1.64
C THR A 61 8.46 13.95 1.35
N PRO A 62 7.41 13.70 2.15
CA PRO A 62 6.54 12.56 1.94
C PRO A 62 5.68 12.75 0.69
N GLN A 63 5.70 11.75 -0.21
CA GLN A 63 5.04 11.82 -1.52
C GLN A 63 3.70 11.05 -1.57
N CYS A 64 3.19 10.62 -0.42
CA CYS A 64 1.91 9.94 -0.29
C CYS A 64 1.24 10.30 1.03
N GLY A 65 -0.09 10.48 1.02
CA GLY A 65 -0.86 10.81 2.21
C GLY A 65 -0.68 9.82 3.36
N PHE A 66 -0.64 8.51 3.07
CA PHE A 66 -0.39 7.45 4.06
C PHE A 66 1.04 7.50 4.62
N SER A 67 2.04 7.76 3.76
CA SER A 67 3.43 7.93 4.19
C SER A 67 3.62 9.15 5.09
N ARG A 68 2.98 10.28 4.74
CA ARG A 68 2.95 11.48 5.59
C ARG A 68 2.30 11.19 6.94
N ALA A 69 1.19 10.46 6.94
CA ALA A 69 0.47 10.10 8.15
C ALA A 69 1.30 9.18 9.06
N ALA A 70 2.00 8.19 8.51
CA ALA A 70 2.91 7.33 9.27
C ALA A 70 4.02 8.12 9.97
N ILE A 71 4.66 9.08 9.29
CA ILE A 71 5.67 9.96 9.87
C ILE A 71 5.09 10.82 11.01
N GLN A 72 3.88 11.35 10.84
CA GLN A 72 3.21 12.13 11.89
C GLN A 72 2.97 11.29 13.14
N ILE A 73 2.45 10.06 13.00
CA ILE A 73 2.24 9.14 14.12
C ILE A 73 3.56 8.88 14.86
N LEU A 74 4.64 8.54 14.13
CA LEU A 74 5.94 8.29 14.75
C LEU A 74 6.49 9.51 15.49
N GLY A 75 6.27 10.71 14.93
CA GLY A 75 6.61 11.97 15.58
C GLY A 75 5.81 12.20 16.87
N LEU A 76 4.50 11.94 16.86
CA LEU A 76 3.64 12.06 18.03
C LEU A 76 3.99 11.05 19.13
N GLN A 77 4.45 9.85 18.75
CA GLN A 77 4.95 8.84 19.68
C GLN A 77 6.36 9.14 20.22
N GLY A 78 7.00 10.23 19.79
CA GLY A 78 8.31 10.65 20.29
C GLY A 78 9.45 9.71 19.90
N VAL A 79 9.36 9.04 18.74
CA VAL A 79 10.42 8.16 18.26
C VAL A 79 11.71 8.96 18.07
N ASN A 80 12.81 8.47 18.66
CA ASN A 80 14.12 9.13 18.57
C ASN A 80 14.62 9.13 17.11
N PRO A 81 14.88 10.29 16.50
CA PRO A 81 15.36 10.39 15.12
C PRO A 81 16.67 9.63 14.86
N GLN A 82 17.54 9.48 15.86
CA GLN A 82 18.82 8.75 15.76
C GLN A 82 18.64 7.22 15.71
N LYS A 83 17.45 6.72 16.08
CA LYS A 83 17.10 5.29 16.07
C LYS A 83 16.07 4.96 14.99
N PHE A 84 15.77 5.92 14.13
CA PHE A 84 14.78 5.83 13.06
C PHE A 84 15.48 5.90 11.72
N THR A 85 15.05 5.07 10.78
CA THR A 85 15.50 5.14 9.39
C THR A 85 14.32 4.92 8.47
N ALA A 86 14.26 5.70 7.39
CA ALA A 86 13.24 5.57 6.36
C ALA A 86 13.87 5.22 5.02
N PHE A 87 13.23 4.32 4.28
CA PHE A 87 13.64 3.94 2.93
C PHE A 87 12.58 4.37 1.92
N ASN A 88 12.99 5.13 0.91
CA ASN A 88 12.12 5.61 -0.15
C ASN A 88 11.93 4.53 -1.22
N VAL A 89 10.77 3.88 -1.25
CA VAL A 89 10.47 2.83 -2.22
C VAL A 89 10.18 3.35 -3.63
N LEU A 90 10.16 4.68 -3.84
CA LEU A 90 9.95 5.24 -5.19
C LEU A 90 11.24 5.31 -6.00
N GLU A 91 12.40 5.20 -5.34
CA GLU A 91 13.72 5.22 -6.00
C GLU A 91 14.16 3.83 -6.46
N ASP A 92 13.55 2.78 -5.92
CA ASP A 92 13.88 1.38 -6.22
C ASP A 92 12.59 0.55 -6.35
N GLU A 93 12.26 0.18 -7.59
CA GLU A 93 11.06 -0.61 -7.90
C GLU A 93 11.23 -2.07 -7.45
N GLU A 94 12.45 -2.61 -7.39
CA GLU A 94 12.71 -3.96 -6.88
C GLU A 94 12.48 -4.00 -5.37
N LEU A 95 12.95 -2.99 -4.64
CA LEU A 95 12.63 -2.81 -3.21
C LEU A 95 11.13 -2.66 -2.98
N ARG A 96 10.44 -1.87 -3.84
CA ARG A 96 9.00 -1.62 -3.72
C ARG A 96 8.15 -2.86 -3.92
N ALA A 97 8.51 -3.70 -4.90
CA ALA A 97 7.86 -4.98 -5.12
C ALA A 97 8.25 -5.98 -4.02
N GLY A 98 9.55 -6.05 -3.73
CA GLY A 98 10.14 -6.98 -2.78
C GLY A 98 9.63 -6.81 -1.36
N ILE A 99 9.47 -5.59 -0.85
CA ILE A 99 8.99 -5.36 0.52
C ILE A 99 7.56 -5.84 0.72
N LYS A 100 6.71 -5.78 -0.31
CA LYS A 100 5.34 -6.30 -0.21
C LYS A 100 5.31 -7.82 -0.07
N GLU A 101 6.18 -8.49 -0.81
CA GLU A 101 6.31 -9.94 -0.75
C GLU A 101 7.02 -10.40 0.53
N TYR A 102 8.06 -9.69 0.95
CA TYR A 102 8.83 -10.00 2.15
C TYR A 102 7.96 -10.01 3.41
N SER A 103 7.07 -9.02 3.54
CA SER A 103 6.17 -8.85 4.69
C SER A 103 4.85 -9.60 4.55
N ASP A 104 4.58 -10.21 3.38
CA ASP A 104 3.25 -10.67 2.98
C ASP A 104 2.18 -9.58 3.16
N TRP A 105 2.52 -8.33 2.78
CA TRP A 105 1.67 -7.16 3.00
C TRP A 105 1.55 -6.29 1.73
N PRO A 106 0.34 -6.01 1.23
CA PRO A 106 0.17 -5.47 -0.12
C PRO A 106 0.44 -3.95 -0.24
N THR A 107 0.53 -3.22 0.87
CA THR A 107 0.55 -1.75 0.88
C THR A 107 1.84 -1.16 1.46
N VAL A 108 2.08 0.12 1.18
CA VAL A 108 3.17 0.96 1.70
C VAL A 108 2.50 2.25 2.21
N PRO A 109 2.92 2.82 3.35
CA PRO A 109 4.14 2.51 4.11
C PRO A 109 4.05 1.24 4.98
N GLN A 110 5.21 0.68 5.34
CA GLN A 110 5.35 -0.48 6.21
C GLN A 110 6.36 -0.21 7.32
N LEU A 111 5.94 -0.44 8.58
CA LEU A 111 6.74 -0.20 9.77
C LEU A 111 7.35 -1.51 10.30
N TYR A 112 8.63 -1.42 10.65
CA TYR A 112 9.39 -2.45 11.33
C TYR A 112 9.95 -1.92 12.65
N VAL A 113 9.89 -2.76 13.68
CA VAL A 113 10.49 -2.49 14.99
C VAL A 113 11.27 -3.72 15.42
N GLY A 114 12.57 -3.56 15.66
CA GLY A 114 13.43 -4.68 16.09
C GLY A 114 13.50 -5.83 15.07
N LYS A 115 13.43 -5.53 13.77
CA LYS A 115 13.33 -6.48 12.64
C LYS A 115 11.98 -7.20 12.52
N GLU A 116 11.01 -6.91 13.36
CA GLU A 116 9.67 -7.47 13.26
C GLU A 116 8.75 -6.53 12.50
N PHE A 117 7.95 -7.09 11.60
CA PHE A 117 6.93 -6.34 10.87
C PHE A 117 5.78 -5.98 11.82
N VAL A 118 5.47 -4.68 11.94
CA VAL A 118 4.39 -4.18 12.79
C VAL A 118 3.10 -4.01 11.99
N GLY A 119 3.17 -3.42 10.80
CA GLY A 119 1.98 -3.14 10.00
C GLY A 119 2.12 -1.96 9.05
N GLY A 120 1.01 -1.67 8.36
CA GLY A 120 0.83 -0.47 7.55
C GLY A 120 0.33 0.74 8.36
N THR A 121 0.06 1.85 7.68
CA THR A 121 -0.46 3.08 8.32
C THR A 121 -1.76 2.87 9.08
N ASP A 122 -2.64 2.02 8.57
CA ASP A 122 -3.93 1.68 9.19
C ASP A 122 -3.75 1.07 10.58
N ILE A 123 -2.81 0.13 10.72
CA ILE A 123 -2.46 -0.47 12.00
C ILE A 123 -1.81 0.57 12.92
N MET A 124 -0.88 1.37 12.38
CA MET A 124 -0.26 2.46 13.16
C MET A 124 -1.29 3.44 13.72
N MET A 125 -2.32 3.78 12.93
CA MET A 125 -3.42 4.66 13.37
C MET A 125 -4.27 4.03 14.46
N SER A 126 -4.48 2.71 14.40
CA SER A 126 -5.22 1.98 15.43
C SER A 126 -4.48 1.89 16.76
N MET A 127 -3.15 1.99 16.75
CA MET A 127 -2.29 1.88 17.93
C MET A 127 -1.91 3.23 18.54
N HIS A 128 -2.18 4.33 17.82
CA HIS A 128 -1.80 5.69 18.19
C HIS A 128 -2.81 6.35 19.11
#